data_AF-A0A7M3X7U2-F1
#
_entry.id   AF-A0A7M3X7U2-F1
#
_cell.length_a   1.000
_cell.length_b   1.000
_cell.length_c   1.000
_cell.angle_alpha   90.00
_cell.angle_beta   90.00
_cell.angle_gamma   90.00
#
_symmetry.space_group_name_H-M   'P 1'
#
loop_
_entity.id
_entity.type
_entity.pdbx_description
1 polymer ?
#
loop_
_entity_poly.entity_id
_entity_poly.type
_entity_poly.pdbx_seq_one_letter_code
_entity_poly.pdbx_strand_id
1 'polypeptide(L)'
;MTLTLFDFGLDAKSIVGRTPWCIHPAASVNEVPVVGGTKTPTLSKIEAAQPDLVVMDKDENPKAVYEWCLEQGYSTFVCDVRHPR
;
A
#
# COMPACT_ATOMS: atom_id res chain seq x y z
N MET A 1 -7.09 3.93 1.22
CA MET A 1 -6.78 2.98 0.12
C MET A 1 -6.95 1.51 0.51
N THR A 2 -6.39 1.03 1.62
CA THR A 2 -6.50 -0.41 2.00
C THR A 2 -7.95 -0.91 2.11
N LEU A 3 -8.88 -0.11 2.67
CA LEU A 3 -10.30 -0.48 2.71
C LEU A 3 -10.86 -0.75 1.29
N THR A 4 -10.52 0.08 0.31
CA THR A 4 -10.96 -0.09 -1.08
C THR A 4 -10.49 -1.42 -1.68
N LEU A 5 -9.29 -1.90 -1.32
CA LEU A 5 -8.82 -3.21 -1.76
C LEU A 5 -9.66 -4.34 -1.17
N PHE A 6 -10.03 -4.23 0.11
CA PHE A 6 -10.98 -5.15 0.74
C PHE A 6 -12.37 -5.08 0.08
N ASP A 7 -12.87 -3.89 -0.24
CA ASP A 7 -14.16 -3.70 -0.92
C ASP A 7 -14.17 -4.30 -2.34
N PHE A 8 -13.00 -4.39 -2.98
CA PHE A 8 -12.81 -5.10 -4.25
C PHE A 8 -12.68 -6.63 -4.10
N GLY A 9 -12.80 -7.16 -2.88
CA GLY A 9 -12.82 -8.59 -2.59
C GLY A 9 -11.46 -9.20 -2.27
N LEU A 10 -10.41 -8.40 -2.07
CA LEU A 10 -9.14 -8.92 -1.54
C LEU A 10 -9.29 -9.23 -0.05
N ASP A 11 -8.58 -10.25 0.41
CA ASP A 11 -8.52 -10.63 1.81
C ASP A 11 -7.15 -10.29 2.44
N ALA A 12 -7.01 -10.53 3.75
CA ALA A 12 -5.78 -10.26 4.48
C ALA A 12 -4.60 -11.15 4.06
N LYS A 13 -4.84 -12.23 3.30
CA LYS A 13 -3.77 -13.05 2.71
C LYS A 13 -3.27 -12.47 1.40
N SER A 14 -4.14 -11.81 0.65
CA SER A 14 -3.83 -11.17 -0.63
C SER A 14 -3.14 -9.82 -0.45
N ILE A 15 -3.45 -9.11 0.63
CA ILE A 15 -2.79 -7.84 0.96
C ILE A 15 -1.58 -8.14 1.84
N VAL A 16 -0.37 -8.00 1.28
CA VAL A 16 0.88 -8.39 1.97
C VAL A 16 1.53 -7.26 2.78
N GLY A 17 1.01 -6.04 2.69
CA GLY A 17 1.56 -4.89 3.41
C GLY A 17 0.64 -3.68 3.39
N ARG A 18 0.64 -2.93 4.51
CA ARG A 18 -0.10 -1.68 4.67
C ARG A 18 0.62 -0.71 5.60
N THR A 19 0.11 0.51 5.70
CA THR A 19 0.63 1.53 6.64
C THR A 19 -0.07 1.44 8.00
N PRO A 20 0.48 1.98 9.09
CA PRO A 20 -0.16 1.94 10.41
C PRO A 20 -1.53 2.63 10.46
N TRP A 21 -1.82 3.52 9.50
CA TRP A 21 -3.04 4.32 9.43
C TRP A 21 -4.24 3.57 8.83
N CYS A 22 -4.00 2.42 8.19
CA CYS A 22 -5.07 1.58 7.68
C CYS A 22 -5.71 0.82 8.85
N ILE A 23 -6.87 1.29 9.30
CA ILE A 23 -7.63 0.73 10.43
C ILE A 23 -8.97 0.08 10.02
N HIS A 24 -9.25 0.03 8.71
CA HIS A 24 -10.47 -0.56 8.15
C HIS A 24 -10.15 -1.61 7.08
N PRO A 25 -10.95 -2.70 6.99
CA PRO A 25 -12.00 -3.09 7.93
C PRO A 25 -11.41 -3.62 9.24
N ALA A 26 -11.96 -3.19 10.38
CA ALA A 26 -11.39 -3.48 11.70
C ALA A 26 -11.24 -4.99 12.00
N ALA A 27 -12.11 -5.81 11.42
CA ALA A 27 -12.12 -7.25 11.60
C ALA A 27 -10.93 -7.98 10.95
N SER A 28 -10.31 -7.40 9.91
CA SER A 28 -9.33 -8.14 9.07
C SER A 28 -8.03 -7.37 8.84
N VAL A 29 -8.03 -6.04 8.95
CA VAL A 29 -6.84 -5.21 8.66
C VAL A 29 -5.67 -5.47 9.61
N ASN A 30 -5.94 -5.99 10.81
CA ASN A 30 -4.92 -6.30 11.81
C ASN A 30 -4.06 -7.51 11.43
N GLU A 31 -4.54 -8.37 10.52
CA GLU A 31 -3.79 -9.50 9.99
C GLU A 31 -2.76 -9.04 8.93
N VAL A 32 -2.93 -7.85 8.36
CA VAL A 32 -2.04 -7.31 7.33
C VAL A 32 -0.81 -6.65 7.97
N PRO A 33 0.42 -7.08 7.61
CA PRO A 33 1.66 -6.53 8.17
C PRO A 33 1.85 -5.03 7.92
N VAL A 34 2.51 -4.36 8.87
CA VAL A 34 2.86 -2.93 8.75
C VAL A 34 4.21 -2.76 8.06
N VAL A 35 4.21 -2.10 6.90
CA VAL A 35 5.41 -1.85 6.08
C VAL A 35 5.96 -0.42 6.20
N GLY A 36 5.53 0.34 7.22
CA GLY A 36 6.01 1.70 7.49
C GLY A 36 4.96 2.78 7.22
N GLY A 37 5.37 4.04 7.30
CA GLY A 37 4.48 5.19 7.09
C GLY A 37 4.18 5.42 5.60
N THR A 38 3.17 6.22 5.29
CA THR A 38 2.83 6.59 3.90
C THR A 38 3.98 7.35 3.21
N LYS A 39 4.68 8.21 3.95
CA LYS A 39 5.84 8.99 3.48
C LYS A 39 7.19 8.35 3.74
N THR A 40 7.23 7.36 4.64
CA THR A 40 8.45 6.69 5.09
C THR A 40 8.22 5.18 5.16
N PRO A 41 7.89 4.53 4.03
CA PRO A 41 7.82 3.08 4.00
C PRO A 41 9.19 2.46 4.28
N THR A 42 9.18 1.32 4.95
CA THR A 42 10.38 0.52 5.18
C THR A 42 10.62 -0.36 3.96
N LEU A 43 11.49 0.07 3.05
CA LEU A 43 11.73 -0.59 1.76
C LEU A 43 12.08 -2.07 1.91
N SER A 44 12.90 -2.44 2.89
CA SER A 44 13.24 -3.84 3.17
C SER A 44 12.05 -4.71 3.57
N LYS A 45 11.00 -4.13 4.17
CA LYS A 45 9.76 -4.85 4.46
C LYS A 45 8.91 -5.05 3.21
N ILE A 46 8.94 -4.08 2.28
CA ILE A 46 8.27 -4.21 0.98
C ILE A 46 8.96 -5.31 0.17
N GLU A 47 10.29 -5.29 0.11
CA GLU A 47 11.07 -6.35 -0.54
C GLU A 47 10.76 -7.72 0.04
N ALA A 48 10.79 -7.85 1.37
CA ALA A 48 10.49 -9.13 2.03
C ALA A 48 9.04 -9.62 1.81
N ALA A 49 8.10 -8.70 1.56
CA ALA A 49 6.70 -9.03 1.30
C ALA A 49 6.45 -9.52 -0.14
N GLN A 50 7.40 -9.33 -1.06
CA GLN A 50 7.33 -9.76 -2.47
C GLN A 50 5.98 -9.42 -3.14
N PRO A 51 5.57 -8.13 -3.20
CA PRO A 51 4.29 -7.76 -3.76
C PRO A 51 4.26 -7.91 -5.28
N ASP A 52 3.16 -8.44 -5.82
CA ASP A 52 2.88 -8.43 -7.27
C ASP A 52 2.49 -7.03 -7.77
N LEU A 53 1.85 -6.24 -6.91
CA LEU A 53 1.37 -4.88 -7.19
C LEU A 53 1.57 -3.98 -5.97
N VAL A 54 2.15 -2.81 -6.18
CA VAL A 54 2.18 -1.71 -5.19
C VAL A 54 1.14 -0.67 -5.58
N VAL A 55 0.20 -0.40 -4.68
CA VAL A 55 -0.82 0.64 -4.85
C VAL A 55 -0.36 1.86 -4.05
N MET A 56 -0.35 3.03 -4.68
CA MET A 56 0.17 4.28 -4.12
C MET A 56 -0.82 5.41 -4.30
N ASP A 57 -0.84 6.35 -3.36
CA ASP A 57 -1.53 7.64 -3.47
C ASP A 57 -0.52 8.72 -3.87
N LYS A 58 -0.88 9.52 -4.88
CA LYS A 58 -0.01 10.55 -5.46
C LYS A 58 0.42 11.64 -4.47
N ASP A 59 -0.44 12.01 -3.51
CA ASP A 59 -0.19 13.10 -2.56
C ASP A 59 0.48 12.59 -1.28
N GLU A 60 0.26 11.33 -0.93
CA GLU A 60 0.85 10.74 0.28
C GLU A 60 2.22 10.10 0.04
N ASN A 61 2.44 9.42 -1.09
CA ASN A 61 3.66 8.65 -1.30
C ASN A 61 4.74 9.46 -2.04
N PRO A 62 5.99 9.52 -1.55
CA PRO A 62 7.05 10.28 -2.19
C PRO A 62 7.42 9.71 -3.56
N LYS A 63 7.73 10.60 -4.53
CA LYS A 63 8.18 10.22 -5.87
C LYS A 63 9.38 9.26 -5.86
N ALA A 64 10.31 9.45 -4.93
CA ALA A 64 11.47 8.57 -4.79
C ALA A 64 11.09 7.12 -4.44
N VAL A 65 10.00 6.89 -3.69
CA VAL A 65 9.50 5.54 -3.40
C VAL A 65 8.91 4.91 -4.66
N TYR A 66 8.18 5.70 -5.45
CA TYR A 66 7.63 5.24 -6.74
C TYR A 66 8.75 4.85 -7.70
N GLU A 67 9.78 5.69 -7.83
CA GLU A 67 10.95 5.41 -8.68
C GLU A 67 11.67 4.15 -8.21
N TRP A 68 11.87 3.99 -6.90
CA TRP A 68 12.43 2.76 -6.33
C TRP A 68 11.59 1.52 -6.66
N CYS A 69 10.26 1.58 -6.58
CA CYS A 69 9.40 0.45 -6.95
C CYS A 69 9.60 0.03 -8.42
N LEU A 70 9.73 1.00 -9.33
CA LEU A 70 9.99 0.73 -10.74
C LEU A 70 11.37 0.11 -10.96
N GLU A 71 12.40 0.61 -10.26
CA GLU A 71 13.76 0.06 -10.32
C GLU A 71 13.81 -1.39 -9.83
N GLN A 72 13.03 -1.74 -8.81
CA GLN A 72 12.89 -3.12 -8.32
C GLN A 72 12.00 -4.00 -9.22
N GLY A 73 11.34 -3.42 -10.23
CA GLY A 73 10.48 -4.16 -11.16
C GLY A 73 9.07 -4.46 -10.62
N TYR A 74 8.62 -3.78 -9.56
CA TYR A 74 7.25 -3.94 -9.06
C TYR A 74 6.24 -3.25 -9.97
N SER A 75 5.19 -3.97 -10.36
CA SER A 75 4.02 -3.33 -10.96
C SER A 75 3.48 -2.31 -9.97
N THR A 76 3.28 -1.07 -10.42
CA THR A 76 2.92 0.02 -9.51
C THR A 76 1.74 0.80 -10.08
N PHE A 77 0.68 0.94 -9.28
CA PHE A 77 -0.50 1.74 -9.60
C PHE A 77 -0.56 2.96 -8.69
N VAL A 78 -0.59 4.15 -9.30
CA VAL A 78 -0.69 5.43 -8.56
C VAL A 78 -2.09 5.99 -8.76
N CYS A 79 -2.82 6.18 -7.67
CA CYS A 79 -4.12 6.82 -7.66
C CYS A 79 -4.04 8.32 -7.35
N ASP A 80 -5.02 9.05 -7.85
CA ASP A 80 -5.27 10.47 -7.58
C ASP A 80 -6.59 10.54 -6.78
N VAL A 81 -6.50 10.83 -5.48
CA VAL A 81 -7.67 10.92 -4.61
C VAL A 81 -8.22 12.33 -4.68
N ARG A 82 -9.36 12.48 -5.36
CA ARG A 82 -10.04 13.76 -5.47
C ARG A 82 -11.02 13.94 -4.34
N HIS A 83 -10.89 15.05 -3.63
CA HIS A 83 -11.96 15.49 -2.76
C HIS A 83 -13.15 15.91 -3.62
N PRO A 84 -14.39 15.50 -3.31
CA PRO A 84 -15.58 15.84 -4.09
C PRO A 84 -16.05 17.30 -3.91
N ARG A 85 -15.19 18.20 -3.42
CA ARG A 85 -15.47 19.64 -3.32
C ARG A 85 -14.54 20.41 -4.24
#